data_AF-A0A8X7PJ29-F1
#
_entry.id   AF-A0A8X7PJ29-F1
#
_cell.length_a   1.000
_cell.length_b   1.000
_cell.length_c   1.000
_cell.angle_alpha   90.00
_cell.angle_beta   90.00
_cell.angle_gamma   90.00
#
_symmetry.space_group_name_H-M   'P 1'
#
loop_
_entity.id
_entity.type
_entity.pdbx_description
1 polymer ?
#
loop_
_entity_poly.entity_id
_entity_poly.type
_entity_poly.pdbx_seq_one_letter_code
_entity_poly.pdbx_strand_id
1 'polypeptide(L)'
;MGFPAFSVMTATGKRALPTPDIIDQVMWRGIHERLFLYESEAKEFILNNQNNSYDIIFMDAYDGADIFPHSLWDSNSLFMKALSERLHHEHGTLVVNLHSDADISDLDRSIEGVTTGKYVRKVGKAYKKGLMENERNGLVFSCEVPWLCNVSLVVSRGMSSDGRHRDQIKTSLMKTSLEVDKILRLPFSFLDYLKTGLAII
;
A
#
# COMPACT_ATOMS: atom_id res chain seq x y z
N MET A 1 11.13 9.86 -10.28
CA MET A 1 10.62 8.50 -10.53
C MET A 1 11.09 7.88 -11.86
N GLY A 2 11.64 8.63 -12.83
CA GLY A 2 12.29 8.02 -14.01
C GLY A 2 11.36 7.25 -14.95
N PHE A 3 10.06 7.56 -14.95
CA PHE A 3 9.08 6.95 -15.84
C PHE A 3 9.33 7.35 -17.32
N PRO A 4 8.97 6.49 -18.28
CA PRO A 4 9.15 6.77 -19.69
C PRO A 4 8.21 7.92 -20.11
N ALA A 5 8.68 8.82 -20.97
CA ALA A 5 7.93 10.01 -21.38
C ALA A 5 6.62 9.64 -22.09
N PHE A 6 6.60 8.49 -22.77
CA PHE A 6 5.40 7.95 -23.42
C PHE A 6 4.26 7.61 -22.44
N SER A 7 4.55 7.37 -21.16
CA SER A 7 3.54 7.09 -20.14
C SER A 7 2.72 8.30 -19.75
N VAL A 8 3.22 9.52 -20.01
CA VAL A 8 2.57 10.76 -19.58
C VAL A 8 1.20 10.91 -20.23
N MET A 9 0.19 11.15 -19.41
CA MET A 9 -1.19 11.38 -19.81
C MET A 9 -1.53 12.87 -19.75
N THR A 10 -2.20 13.34 -20.79
CA THR A 10 -2.82 14.67 -20.80
C THR A 10 -4.10 14.67 -19.94
N ALA A 11 -4.56 15.87 -19.57
CA ALA A 11 -5.84 16.04 -18.87
C ALA A 11 -7.04 15.46 -19.64
N THR A 12 -6.92 15.26 -20.95
CA THR A 12 -7.97 14.65 -21.80
C THR A 12 -7.96 13.12 -21.79
N GLY A 13 -7.08 12.48 -21.00
CA GLY A 13 -6.97 11.02 -20.93
C GLY A 13 -6.25 10.37 -22.12
N LYS A 14 -5.55 11.16 -22.95
CA LYS A 14 -4.69 10.67 -24.04
C LYS A 14 -3.22 10.76 -23.66
N ARG A 15 -2.38 9.89 -24.21
CA ARG A 15 -0.92 9.99 -24.08
C ARG A 15 -0.42 11.32 -24.65
N ALA A 16 0.55 11.93 -23.97
CA ALA A 16 1.18 13.17 -24.40
C ALA A 16 2.03 12.96 -25.66
N LEU A 17 2.64 11.78 -25.80
CA LEU A 17 3.38 11.36 -26.99
C LEU A 17 2.59 10.31 -27.78
N PRO A 18 2.54 10.42 -29.12
CA PRO A 18 1.78 9.49 -29.95
C PRO A 18 2.44 8.12 -30.09
N THR A 19 3.78 8.04 -29.96
CA THR A 19 4.56 6.81 -30.14
C THR A 19 5.70 6.75 -29.11
N PRO A 20 6.07 5.56 -28.61
CA PRO A 20 7.16 5.39 -27.66
C PRO A 20 8.54 5.53 -28.35
N ASP A 21 9.52 6.09 -27.64
CA ASP A 21 10.92 6.10 -28.08
C ASP A 21 11.48 4.66 -28.14
N ILE A 22 12.44 4.41 -29.02
CA ILE A 22 13.21 3.15 -29.06
C ILE A 22 13.82 2.82 -27.69
N ILE A 23 14.31 3.81 -26.96
CA ILE A 23 14.89 3.60 -25.63
C ILE A 23 13.82 3.09 -24.67
N ASP A 24 12.62 3.68 -24.68
CA ASP A 24 11.50 3.24 -23.84
C ASP A 24 11.06 1.82 -24.19
N GLN A 25 11.08 1.46 -25.49
CA GLN A 25 10.75 0.12 -25.96
C GLN A 25 11.75 -0.92 -25.44
N VAL A 26 13.04 -0.64 -25.54
CA VAL A 26 14.11 -1.56 -25.10
C VAL A 26 14.15 -1.69 -23.59
N MET A 27 14.12 -0.56 -22.86
CA MET A 27 14.29 -0.53 -21.41
C MET A 27 13.08 -1.12 -20.68
N TRP A 28 11.87 -0.81 -21.14
CA TRP A 28 10.64 -1.23 -20.47
C TRP A 28 10.01 -2.48 -21.06
N ARG A 29 10.52 -3.01 -22.18
CA ARG A 29 10.05 -4.25 -22.83
C ARG A 29 8.52 -4.34 -22.95
N GLY A 30 7.89 -3.24 -23.39
CA GLY A 30 6.43 -3.13 -23.55
C GLY A 30 5.64 -2.75 -22.28
N ILE A 31 6.25 -2.69 -21.08
CA ILE A 31 5.56 -2.23 -19.87
C ILE A 31 5.08 -0.78 -19.99
N HIS A 32 5.82 0.06 -20.72
CA HIS A 32 5.47 1.46 -20.98
C HIS A 32 4.09 1.63 -21.65
N GLU A 33 3.58 0.62 -22.37
CA GLU A 33 2.25 0.66 -23.01
C GLU A 33 1.10 0.47 -22.02
N ARG A 34 1.36 -0.15 -20.87
CA ARG A 34 0.39 -0.39 -19.79
C ARG A 34 0.56 0.58 -18.63
N LEU A 35 1.59 1.42 -18.69
CA LEU A 35 1.86 2.45 -17.72
C LEU A 35 1.21 3.77 -18.16
N PHE A 36 0.49 4.38 -17.22
CA PHE A 36 -0.19 5.66 -17.37
C PHE A 36 0.25 6.56 -16.23
N LEU A 37 0.92 7.65 -16.56
CA LEU A 37 1.45 8.62 -15.62
C LEU A 37 0.59 9.88 -15.67
N TYR A 38 -0.03 10.22 -14.55
CA TYR A 38 -0.83 11.41 -14.39
C TYR A 38 -0.11 12.39 -13.48
N GLU A 39 0.01 13.64 -13.91
CA GLU A 39 0.48 14.74 -13.07
C GLU A 39 -0.74 15.40 -12.42
N SER A 40 -1.03 15.03 -11.16
CA SER A 40 -2.18 15.51 -10.40
C SER A 40 -1.95 15.25 -8.90
N GLU A 41 -2.59 16.03 -8.04
CA GLU A 41 -2.66 15.68 -6.63
C GLU A 41 -3.43 14.34 -6.48
N ALA A 42 -2.92 13.40 -5.69
CA ALA A 42 -3.55 12.09 -5.51
C ALA A 42 -5.03 12.18 -5.10
N LYS A 43 -5.36 13.19 -4.29
CA LYS A 43 -6.73 13.47 -3.87
C LYS A 43 -7.63 13.85 -5.04
N GLU A 44 -7.19 14.77 -5.88
CA GLU A 44 -7.93 15.18 -7.07
C GLU A 44 -8.06 14.03 -8.07
N PHE A 45 -6.98 13.27 -8.29
CA PHE A 45 -6.97 12.13 -9.18
C PHE A 45 -8.02 11.09 -8.79
N ILE A 46 -8.04 10.67 -7.52
CA ILE A 46 -9.00 9.67 -7.03
C ILE A 46 -10.45 10.17 -7.09
N LEU A 47 -10.68 11.46 -6.83
CA LEU A 47 -12.03 12.06 -6.88
C LEU A 47 -12.57 12.17 -8.32
N ASN A 48 -11.71 12.48 -9.28
CA ASN A 48 -12.08 12.67 -10.68
C ASN A 48 -12.14 11.35 -11.46
N ASN A 49 -11.41 10.32 -11.03
CA ASN A 49 -11.31 9.05 -11.74
C ASN A 49 -12.37 8.04 -11.29
N GLN A 50 -13.65 8.41 -11.40
CA GLN A 50 -14.74 7.64 -10.78
C GLN A 50 -15.09 6.32 -11.48
N ASN A 51 -14.68 6.15 -12.73
CA ASN A 51 -15.05 4.98 -13.54
C ASN A 51 -14.09 3.80 -13.36
N ASN A 52 -12.96 4.00 -12.69
CA ASN A 52 -11.97 2.95 -12.49
C ASN A 52 -12.15 2.29 -11.12
N SER A 53 -11.97 0.98 -11.10
CA SER A 53 -11.78 0.21 -9.87
C SER A 53 -10.39 -0.43 -9.89
N TYR A 54 -9.77 -0.54 -8.72
CA TYR A 54 -8.42 -1.06 -8.56
C TYR A 54 -8.41 -2.23 -7.58
N ASP A 55 -7.75 -3.31 -7.97
CA ASP A 55 -7.53 -4.47 -7.11
C ASP A 55 -6.50 -4.15 -6.02
N ILE A 56 -5.47 -3.40 -6.41
CA ILE A 56 -4.36 -3.03 -5.54
C ILE A 56 -4.03 -1.55 -5.74
N ILE A 57 -3.89 -0.82 -4.65
CA ILE A 57 -3.40 0.56 -4.64
C ILE A 57 -2.15 0.62 -3.79
N PHE A 58 -1.07 1.19 -4.35
CA PHE A 58 0.13 1.53 -3.61
C PHE A 58 0.14 3.03 -3.32
N MET A 59 0.41 3.40 -2.07
CA MET A 59 0.51 4.79 -1.65
C MET A 59 1.89 5.05 -1.04
N ASP A 60 2.65 5.87 -1.76
CA ASP A 60 3.99 6.33 -1.38
C ASP A 60 4.03 7.83 -1.67
N ALA A 61 3.59 8.63 -0.69
CA ALA A 61 3.13 10.00 -0.92
C ALA A 61 3.54 10.96 0.21
N TYR A 62 4.83 10.97 0.53
CA TYR A 62 5.41 11.92 1.48
C TYR A 62 5.48 13.33 0.88
N ASP A 63 5.32 14.35 1.72
CA ASP A 63 5.31 15.77 1.34
C ASP A 63 6.71 16.37 1.08
N GLY A 64 7.75 15.55 1.01
CA GLY A 64 9.15 15.97 0.85
C GLY A 64 9.85 16.36 2.16
N ALA A 65 9.10 16.50 3.26
CA ALA A 65 9.64 16.61 4.63
C ALA A 65 9.56 15.27 5.39
N ASP A 66 9.37 14.17 4.65
CA ASP A 66 9.18 12.82 5.18
C ASP A 66 7.91 12.66 6.04
N ILE A 67 6.90 13.50 5.81
CA ILE A 67 5.62 13.44 6.51
C ILE A 67 4.56 12.85 5.59
N PHE A 68 3.85 11.83 6.08
CA PHE A 68 2.70 11.27 5.39
C PHE A 68 1.43 12.10 5.69
N PRO A 69 0.87 12.84 4.70
CA PRO A 69 -0.14 13.88 4.96
C PRO A 69 -1.44 13.35 5.56
N HIS A 70 -1.95 14.02 6.60
CA HIS A 70 -3.22 13.68 7.25
C HIS A 70 -4.41 13.66 6.28
N SER A 71 -4.39 14.51 5.24
CA SER A 71 -5.43 14.55 4.21
C SER A 71 -5.61 13.23 3.45
N LEU A 72 -4.59 12.36 3.43
CA LEU A 72 -4.61 11.06 2.76
C LEU A 72 -5.12 9.93 3.65
N TRP A 73 -5.18 10.12 4.98
CA TRP A 73 -5.61 9.07 5.90
C TRP A 73 -6.68 9.50 6.91
N ASP A 74 -7.23 10.70 6.78
CA ASP A 74 -8.42 11.10 7.54
C ASP A 74 -9.62 10.22 7.16
N SER A 75 -10.04 9.40 8.11
CA SER A 75 -11.13 8.43 7.96
C SER A 75 -12.47 9.02 7.52
N ASN A 76 -12.72 10.32 7.77
CA ASN A 76 -13.98 10.98 7.45
C ASN A 76 -13.88 11.87 6.20
N SER A 77 -12.72 11.88 5.53
CA SER A 77 -12.50 12.77 4.38
C SER A 77 -13.22 12.29 3.12
N LEU A 78 -13.48 13.23 2.20
CA LEU A 78 -13.94 12.92 0.84
C LEU A 78 -12.96 12.02 0.09
N PHE A 79 -11.66 12.18 0.37
CA PHE A 79 -10.61 11.33 -0.20
C PHE A 79 -10.81 9.88 0.21
N MET A 80 -10.98 9.61 1.52
CA MET A 80 -11.17 8.26 2.03
C MET A 80 -12.42 7.59 1.46
N LYS A 81 -13.52 8.33 1.36
CA LYS A 81 -14.74 7.84 0.72
C LYS A 81 -14.50 7.47 -0.74
N ALA A 82 -13.89 8.36 -1.52
CA ALA A 82 -13.58 8.09 -2.91
C ALA A 82 -12.61 6.91 -3.05
N LEU A 83 -11.57 6.83 -2.22
CA LEU A 83 -10.63 5.71 -2.19
C LEU A 83 -11.34 4.37 -1.92
N SER A 84 -12.29 4.37 -0.98
CA SER A 84 -13.11 3.19 -0.65
C SER A 84 -13.95 2.71 -1.84
N GLU A 85 -14.51 3.64 -2.63
CA GLU A 85 -15.31 3.35 -3.83
C GLU A 85 -14.45 2.93 -5.04
N ARG A 86 -13.19 3.37 -5.10
CA ARG A 86 -12.24 3.00 -6.17
C ARG A 86 -11.55 1.68 -5.88
N LEU A 87 -11.39 1.30 -4.62
CA LEU A 87 -10.83 0.00 -4.24
C LEU A 87 -11.87 -1.10 -4.46
N HIS A 88 -11.49 -2.23 -5.06
CA HIS A 88 -12.41 -3.33 -5.33
C HIS A 88 -13.09 -3.82 -4.02
N HIS A 89 -14.39 -4.12 -4.05
CA HIS A 89 -15.17 -4.45 -2.84
C HIS A 89 -14.74 -5.78 -2.21
N GLU A 90 -14.53 -6.83 -3.00
CA GLU A 90 -14.19 -8.17 -2.46
C GLU A 90 -12.72 -8.34 -2.07
N HIS A 91 -11.76 -8.05 -2.97
CA HIS A 91 -10.34 -8.35 -2.76
C HIS A 91 -9.43 -7.13 -2.74
N GLY A 92 -10.02 -5.93 -2.78
CA GLY A 92 -9.29 -4.67 -2.83
C GLY A 92 -8.25 -4.56 -1.71
N THR A 93 -7.02 -4.22 -2.07
CA THR A 93 -5.90 -4.10 -1.14
C THR A 93 -5.18 -2.76 -1.29
N LEU A 94 -5.10 -1.99 -0.22
CA LEU A 94 -4.28 -0.79 -0.13
C LEU A 94 -2.97 -1.13 0.59
N VAL A 95 -1.84 -0.72 0.02
CA VAL A 95 -0.52 -0.81 0.62
C VAL A 95 0.05 0.59 0.75
N VAL A 96 0.36 1.01 1.97
CA VAL A 96 0.87 2.34 2.29
C VAL A 96 2.29 2.20 2.82
N ASN A 97 3.23 2.92 2.22
CA ASN A 97 4.57 3.06 2.76
C ASN A 97 4.54 4.11 3.89
N LEU A 98 5.03 3.74 5.08
CA LEU A 98 5.12 4.60 6.29
C LEU A 98 6.55 4.53 6.86
N HIS A 99 7.14 5.65 7.26
CA HIS A 99 8.41 5.67 7.99
C HIS A 99 8.18 5.36 9.47
N SER A 100 9.11 4.63 10.07
CA SER A 100 9.06 4.20 11.48
C SER A 100 9.35 5.34 12.46
N ASP A 101 9.78 6.52 11.98
CA ASP A 101 10.51 7.51 12.78
C ASP A 101 9.61 8.47 13.59
N ALA A 102 8.28 8.34 13.50
CA ALA A 102 7.37 9.23 14.21
C ALA A 102 7.33 9.03 15.74
N ASP A 103 7.93 7.96 16.30
CA ASP A 103 7.82 7.64 17.74
C ASP A 103 9.18 7.29 18.41
N ILE A 104 10.31 7.85 17.96
CA ILE A 104 11.61 7.66 18.68
C ILE A 104 11.58 8.27 20.10
N SER A 105 10.61 9.12 20.44
CA SER A 105 10.47 9.71 21.78
C SER A 105 9.81 8.80 22.83
N ASP A 106 9.13 7.72 22.44
CA ASP A 106 8.35 6.88 23.37
C ASP A 106 8.80 5.41 23.32
N LEU A 107 10.09 5.19 23.56
CA LEU A 107 10.68 3.85 23.64
C LEU A 107 10.29 3.15 24.96
N ASP A 108 9.03 2.77 25.10
CA ASP A 108 8.63 1.76 26.08
C ASP A 108 8.95 0.39 25.46
N ARG A 109 10.18 -0.09 25.70
CA ARG A 109 10.67 -1.39 25.25
C ARG A 109 9.91 -2.50 25.97
N SER A 110 8.71 -2.82 25.52
CA SER A 110 8.09 -4.10 25.87
C SER A 110 8.88 -5.24 25.20
N ILE A 111 9.18 -6.27 25.98
CA ILE A 111 10.13 -7.36 25.71
C ILE A 111 9.65 -8.33 24.60
N GLU A 112 8.54 -8.03 23.92
CA GLU A 112 8.00 -8.79 22.80
C GLU A 112 8.15 -7.98 21.51
N GLY A 113 9.16 -8.33 20.70
CA GLY A 113 9.47 -7.65 19.45
C GLY A 113 8.29 -7.66 18.47
N VAL A 114 7.56 -6.53 18.41
CA VAL A 114 7.22 -5.70 17.23
C VAL A 114 6.55 -4.45 17.82
N THR A 115 7.27 -3.33 17.95
CA THR A 115 6.67 -2.06 18.37
C THR A 115 6.17 -1.34 17.12
N THR A 116 5.05 -1.80 16.56
CA THR A 116 4.36 -0.99 15.54
C THR A 116 4.05 0.36 16.15
N GLY A 117 4.68 1.40 15.61
CA GLY A 117 4.61 2.76 16.15
C GLY A 117 3.15 3.19 16.36
N LYS A 118 2.92 4.02 17.39
CA LYS A 118 1.61 4.64 17.67
C LYS A 118 1.07 5.32 16.41
N TYR A 119 1.96 5.95 15.63
CA TYR A 119 1.64 6.55 14.34
C TYR A 119 1.10 5.54 13.32
N VAL A 120 1.82 4.45 13.03
CA VAL A 120 1.39 3.40 12.09
C VAL A 120 0.04 2.82 12.52
N ARG A 121 -0.14 2.56 13.82
CA ARG A 121 -1.41 2.06 14.36
C ARG A 121 -2.55 3.07 14.19
N LYS A 122 -2.28 4.37 14.34
CA LYS A 122 -3.26 5.45 14.14
C LYS A 122 -3.71 5.49 12.67
N VAL A 123 -2.76 5.48 11.74
CA VAL A 123 -3.03 5.46 10.29
C VAL A 123 -3.78 4.18 9.91
N GLY A 124 -3.33 3.01 10.39
CA GLY A 124 -3.99 1.73 10.15
C GLY A 124 -5.43 1.67 10.65
N LYS A 125 -5.70 2.18 11.85
CA LYS A 125 -7.08 2.30 12.37
C LYS A 125 -7.94 3.24 11.53
N ALA A 126 -7.37 4.34 11.03
CA ALA A 126 -8.10 5.29 10.21
C ALA A 126 -8.52 4.66 8.87
N TYR A 127 -7.62 3.92 8.21
CA TYR A 127 -7.98 3.17 7.00
C TYR A 127 -8.93 2.02 7.27
N LYS A 128 -8.75 1.28 8.38
CA LYS A 128 -9.69 0.24 8.80
C LYS A 128 -11.11 0.80 8.91
N LYS A 129 -11.24 1.96 9.55
CA LYS A 129 -12.52 2.67 9.63
C LYS A 129 -13.01 3.09 8.24
N GLY A 130 -12.22 3.87 7.50
CA GLY A 130 -12.67 4.47 6.25
C GLY A 130 -12.93 3.51 5.09
N LEU A 131 -12.18 2.40 5.01
CA LEU A 131 -12.23 1.46 3.88
C LEU A 131 -13.04 0.20 4.16
N MET A 132 -13.33 -0.10 5.43
CA MET A 132 -13.94 -1.37 5.84
C MET A 132 -15.13 -1.25 6.78
N GLU A 133 -15.64 -0.06 7.10
CA GLU A 133 -16.79 0.12 8.02
C GLU A 133 -18.04 -0.68 7.61
N ASN A 134 -18.23 -0.93 6.30
CA ASN A 134 -19.34 -1.70 5.77
C ASN A 134 -18.95 -3.11 5.29
N GLU A 135 -17.68 -3.49 5.43
CA GLU A 135 -17.17 -4.77 4.91
C GLU A 135 -17.27 -5.85 5.98
N ARG A 136 -17.76 -7.03 5.58
CA ARG A 136 -17.86 -8.19 6.49
C ARG A 136 -16.49 -8.79 6.81
N ASN A 137 -15.54 -8.60 5.89
CA ASN A 137 -14.22 -9.21 5.92
C ASN A 137 -13.15 -8.13 5.80
N GLY A 138 -11.96 -8.46 6.31
CA GLY A 138 -10.74 -7.77 5.97
C GLY A 138 -9.72 -7.78 7.10
N LEU A 139 -8.49 -7.42 6.75
CA LEU A 139 -7.34 -7.48 7.61
C LEU A 139 -6.51 -6.22 7.43
N VAL A 140 -6.11 -5.64 8.55
CA VAL A 140 -5.10 -4.59 8.58
C VAL A 140 -3.88 -5.11 9.30
N PHE A 141 -2.73 -5.00 8.68
CA PHE A 141 -1.46 -5.41 9.26
C PHE A 141 -0.32 -4.54 8.75
N SER A 142 0.75 -4.47 9.51
CA SER A 142 1.99 -3.82 9.10
C SER A 142 3.11 -4.85 8.98
N CYS A 143 4.00 -4.63 8.02
CA CYS A 143 5.25 -5.35 7.86
C CYS A 143 6.40 -4.35 7.94
N GLU A 144 7.22 -4.47 8.97
CA GLU A 144 8.41 -3.66 9.17
C GLU A 144 9.60 -4.29 8.43
N VAL A 145 10.43 -3.46 7.81
CA VAL A 145 11.73 -3.85 7.24
C VAL A 145 12.81 -3.15 8.06
N PRO A 146 13.36 -3.78 9.12
CA PRO A 146 14.15 -3.10 10.14
C PRO A 146 15.33 -2.29 9.62
N TRP A 147 16.00 -2.76 8.57
CA TRP A 147 17.18 -2.13 7.98
C TRP A 147 16.88 -0.87 7.16
N LEU A 148 15.61 -0.69 6.77
CA LEU A 148 15.15 0.43 5.94
C LEU A 148 14.34 1.46 6.72
N CYS A 149 14.09 1.23 8.02
CA CYS A 149 13.17 2.03 8.85
C CYS A 149 11.79 2.27 8.20
N ASN A 150 11.39 1.37 7.30
CA ASN A 150 10.16 1.46 6.53
C ASN A 150 9.16 0.42 7.02
N VAL A 151 7.90 0.83 7.04
CA VAL A 151 6.75 0.05 7.44
C VAL A 151 5.76 0.02 6.30
N SER A 152 5.50 -1.16 5.75
CA SER A 152 4.40 -1.37 4.81
C SER A 152 3.13 -1.65 5.59
N LEU A 153 2.21 -0.69 5.62
CA LEU A 153 0.86 -0.87 6.15
C LEU A 153 -0.06 -1.42 5.05
N VAL A 154 -0.67 -2.56 5.30
CA VAL A 154 -1.55 -3.26 4.37
C VAL A 154 -2.96 -3.28 4.91
N VAL A 155 -3.93 -2.91 4.08
CA VAL A 155 -5.37 -2.93 4.36
C VAL A 155 -6.02 -3.74 3.24
N SER A 156 -6.49 -4.94 3.56
CA SER A 156 -7.04 -5.86 2.55
C SER A 156 -8.46 -6.27 2.91
N ARG A 157 -9.41 -6.11 1.96
CA ARG A 157 -10.80 -6.58 2.11
C ARG A 157 -10.94 -8.09 1.90
N GLY A 158 -10.09 -8.66 1.05
CA GLY A 158 -10.15 -10.09 0.68
C GLY A 158 -9.62 -11.03 1.75
N MET A 159 -8.96 -10.50 2.79
CA MET A 159 -8.37 -11.30 3.85
C MET A 159 -9.25 -11.26 5.09
N SER A 160 -10.06 -12.29 5.34
CA SER A 160 -10.87 -12.30 6.58
C SER A 160 -10.04 -12.68 7.82
N SER A 161 -10.34 -12.05 8.96
CA SER A 161 -9.87 -12.51 10.26
C SER A 161 -10.76 -13.61 10.89
N ASP A 162 -11.89 -14.01 10.27
CA ASP A 162 -12.91 -15.01 10.68
C ASP A 162 -12.66 -15.72 12.04
N GLY A 163 -12.76 -14.98 13.15
CA GLY A 163 -12.54 -15.53 14.50
C GLY A 163 -11.16 -16.17 14.76
N ARG A 164 -10.23 -16.11 13.80
CA ARG A 164 -8.88 -16.67 13.90
C ARG A 164 -8.07 -15.87 14.91
N HIS A 165 -7.39 -16.58 15.80
CA HIS A 165 -6.40 -15.97 16.67
C HIS A 165 -5.29 -15.32 15.83
N ARG A 166 -4.75 -14.19 16.30
CA ARG A 166 -3.69 -13.42 15.60
C ARG A 166 -2.55 -14.31 15.09
N ASP A 167 -2.17 -15.32 15.86
CA ASP A 167 -1.09 -16.25 15.51
C ASP A 167 -1.44 -17.10 14.28
N GLN A 168 -2.68 -17.57 14.15
CA GLN A 168 -3.11 -18.34 12.98
C GLN A 168 -3.05 -17.50 11.70
N ILE A 169 -3.42 -16.22 11.79
CA ILE A 169 -3.33 -15.28 10.67
C ILE A 169 -1.86 -15.08 10.28
N LYS A 170 -0.98 -14.84 11.26
CA LYS A 170 0.47 -14.70 11.03
C LYS A 170 1.04 -15.96 10.38
N THR A 171 0.74 -17.15 10.91
CA THR A 171 1.20 -18.42 10.35
C THR A 171 0.69 -18.62 8.92
N SER A 172 -0.57 -18.28 8.64
CA SER A 172 -1.12 -18.37 7.28
C SER A 172 -0.40 -17.44 6.32
N LEU A 173 -0.18 -16.17 6.71
CA LEU A 173 0.57 -15.19 5.91
C LEU A 173 2.00 -15.66 5.61
N MET A 174 2.71 -16.17 6.63
CA MET A 174 4.06 -16.72 6.47
C MET A 174 4.08 -17.91 5.51
N LYS A 175 3.10 -18.82 5.61
CA LYS A 175 2.98 -19.98 4.73
C LYS A 175 2.74 -19.55 3.28
N THR A 176 1.77 -18.66 3.04
CA THR A 176 1.48 -18.15 1.69
C THR A 176 2.68 -17.40 1.11
N SER A 177 3.37 -16.58 1.91
CA SER A 177 4.60 -15.91 1.46
C SER A 177 5.67 -16.90 1.01
N LEU A 178 5.89 -17.99 1.75
CA LEU A 178 6.87 -19.01 1.37
C LEU A 178 6.49 -19.73 0.08
N GLU A 179 5.20 -19.92 -0.18
CA GLU A 179 4.71 -20.47 -1.45
C GLU A 179 4.98 -19.50 -2.62
N VAL A 180 4.69 -18.20 -2.44
CA VAL A 180 4.96 -17.16 -3.43
C VAL A 180 6.46 -17.04 -3.73
N ASP A 181 7.32 -17.04 -2.70
CA ASP A 181 8.78 -16.97 -2.86
C ASP A 181 9.30 -18.11 -3.74
N LYS A 182 8.79 -19.33 -3.53
CA LYS A 182 9.15 -20.52 -4.33
C LYS A 182 8.66 -20.44 -5.77
N ILE A 183 7.42 -19.98 -5.98
CA ILE A 183 6.81 -19.86 -7.32
C ILE A 183 7.54 -18.79 -8.14
N LEU A 184 7.78 -17.63 -7.54
CA LEU A 184 8.43 -16.49 -8.21
C LEU A 184 9.96 -16.64 -8.26
N ARG A 185 10.53 -17.62 -7.54
CA ARG A 185 11.99 -17.85 -7.43
C ARG A 185 12.72 -16.58 -7.01
N LEU A 186 12.19 -15.90 -6.00
CA LEU A 186 12.76 -14.64 -5.53
C LEU A 186 14.17 -14.87 -4.99
N PRO A 187 15.11 -13.94 -5.21
CA PRO A 187 16.51 -14.12 -4.81
C PRO A 187 16.70 -14.12 -3.28
N PHE A 188 15.71 -13.64 -2.53
CA PHE A 188 15.72 -13.58 -1.07
C PHE A 188 14.37 -14.05 -0.51
N SER A 189 14.41 -14.76 0.60
CA SER A 189 13.22 -15.21 1.34
C SER A 189 12.67 -14.07 2.18
N PHE A 190 11.38 -13.75 2.03
CA PHE A 190 10.70 -12.74 2.84
C PHE A 190 10.34 -13.26 4.23
N LEU A 191 10.44 -14.57 4.45
CA LEU A 191 9.99 -15.23 5.67
C LEU A 191 10.66 -14.67 6.93
N ASP A 192 11.95 -14.36 6.88
CA ASP A 192 12.68 -13.87 8.05
C ASP A 192 12.26 -12.45 8.46
N TYR A 193 11.84 -11.64 7.49
CA TYR A 193 11.26 -10.32 7.73
C TYR A 193 9.86 -10.43 8.32
N LEU A 194 9.03 -11.35 7.79
CA LEU A 194 7.66 -11.55 8.29
C LEU A 194 7.64 -12.11 9.72
N LYS A 195 8.63 -12.95 10.10
CA LYS A 195 8.73 -13.49 11.46
C LYS A 195 8.84 -12.40 12.52
N THR A 196 9.59 -11.34 12.24
CA THR A 196 9.96 -10.32 13.22
C THR A 196 9.34 -8.95 12.98
N GLY A 197 8.81 -8.68 11.78
CA GLY A 197 8.26 -7.37 11.41
C GLY A 197 6.73 -7.33 11.26
N LEU A 198 6.04 -8.46 11.41
CA LEU A 198 4.59 -8.54 11.16
C LEU A 198 3.75 -8.25 12.40
N ALA A 199 2.88 -7.24 12.31
CA ALA A 199 1.89 -6.91 13.33
C ALA A 199 0.47 -6.74 12.75
N ILE A 200 -0.52 -7.37 13.39
CA ILE A 200 -1.94 -7.21 13.05
C ILE A 200 -2.53 -6.01 13.82
N ILE A 201 -3.35 -5.17 13.17
CA ILE A 201 -3.88 -3.89 13.70
C ILE A 201 -5.38 -3.94 14.05
#